data_AF-A0A496QUW7-F1
#
_entry.id   AF-A0A496QUW7-F1
#
_cell.length_a   1.000
_cell.length_b   1.000
_cell.length_c   1.000
_cell.angle_alpha   90.00
_cell.angle_beta   90.00
_cell.angle_gamma   90.00
#
_symmetry.space_group_name_H-M   'P 1'
#
loop_
_entity.id
_entity.type
_entity.pdbx_description
1 polymer ?
#
loop_
_entity_poly.entity_id
_entity_poly.type
_entity_poly.pdbx_seq_one_letter_code
_entity_poly.pdbx_strand_id
1 'polypeptide(L)'
;MLGIQTNFYPLPDQPAVYRVHVVTHPNSGTWRNLYRRYDDQATTVQAFLSGHVDLIVTGSPIAATMIKQNPHKKIERKFIIQHSPCHIGIRKGEVDLLYWVNVFIYRKKLSGDLDKLSKKWFGESLPELPAF
;
A
#
# COMPACT_ATOMS: atom_id res chain seq x y z
N MET A 1 -11.03 -22.55 13.93
CA MET A 1 -11.05 -21.11 13.63
C MET A 1 -9.66 -20.57 13.94
N LEU A 2 -8.86 -20.26 12.91
CA LEU A 2 -7.50 -19.74 13.07
C LEU A 2 -7.58 -18.22 13.32
N GLY A 3 -7.19 -17.78 14.52
CA GLY A 3 -7.07 -16.36 14.84
C GLY A 3 -5.75 -15.80 14.33
N ILE A 4 -5.80 -14.68 13.61
CA ILE A 4 -4.63 -13.89 13.24
C ILE A 4 -4.59 -12.70 14.19
N GLN A 5 -3.51 -12.56 14.96
CA GLN A 5 -3.26 -11.38 15.77
C GLN A 5 -2.17 -10.54 15.11
N THR A 6 -2.49 -9.27 14.83
CA THR A 6 -1.59 -8.32 14.18
C THR A 6 -1.20 -7.25 15.20
N ASN A 7 0.08 -7.22 15.59
CA ASN A 7 0.61 -6.17 16.46
C ASN A 7 1.43 -5.18 15.63
N PHE A 8 1.18 -3.88 15.84
CA PHE A 8 1.89 -2.78 15.20
C PHE A 8 2.82 -2.13 16.22
N TYR A 9 4.13 -2.23 15.99
CA TYR A 9 5.11 -1.50 16.79
C TYR A 9 5.76 -0.43 15.90
N PRO A 10 5.75 0.85 16.32
CA PRO A 10 6.54 1.88 15.64
C PRO A 10 8.02 1.55 15.81
N LEU A 11 8.82 1.69 14.75
CA LEU A 11 10.27 1.59 14.87
C LEU A 11 10.81 2.84 15.61
N PRO A 12 11.76 2.67 16.56
CA PRO A 12 12.27 3.77 17.40
C PRO A 12 12.74 5.00 16.61
N ASP A 13 13.26 4.79 15.39
CA ASP A 13 13.85 5.84 14.55
C ASP A 13 13.02 6.16 13.28
N GLN A 14 11.90 5.47 13.08
CA GLN A 14 11.03 5.62 11.91
C GLN A 14 9.56 5.45 12.31
N PRO A 15 8.92 6.49 12.88
CA PRO A 15 7.55 6.40 13.39
C PRO A 15 6.50 6.13 12.30
N ALA A 16 6.84 6.29 11.03
CA ALA A 16 6.00 5.95 9.88
C ALA A 16 6.18 4.50 9.38
N VAL A 17 7.16 3.76 9.92
CA VAL A 17 7.47 2.39 9.50
C VAL A 17 7.13 1.44 10.64
N TYR A 18 6.09 0.63 10.41
CA TYR A 18 5.60 -0.34 11.37
C TYR A 18 6.16 -1.72 11.08
N ARG A 19 6.59 -2.42 12.13
CA ARG A 19 6.85 -3.85 12.03
C ARG A 19 5.52 -4.59 12.16
N VAL A 20 5.10 -5.27 11.10
CA VAL A 20 3.89 -6.11 11.09
C VAL A 20 4.27 -7.53 11.50
N HIS A 21 3.78 -7.98 12.64
CA HIS A 21 3.82 -9.39 13.02
C HIS A 21 2.49 -10.04 12.64
N VAL A 22 2.50 -10.91 11.63
CA VAL A 22 1.35 -11.78 11.31
C VAL A 22 1.62 -13.12 11.99
N VAL A 23 0.85 -13.46 13.03
CA VAL A 23 0.99 -14.75 13.73
C VAL A 23 -0.04 -15.73 13.17
N THR A 24 0.45 -16.84 12.61
CA THR A 24 -0.37 -18.00 12.27
C THR A 24 0.20 -19.24 12.99
N HIS A 25 -0.61 -19.78 13.91
CA HIS A 25 -0.41 -20.99 14.74
C HIS A 25 0.58 -20.92 15.95
N PRO A 26 0.26 -21.50 17.13
CA PRO A 26 1.11 -21.41 18.33
C PRO A 26 2.21 -22.49 18.48
N ASN A 27 2.36 -23.43 17.53
CA ASN A 27 3.05 -24.71 17.83
C ASN A 27 4.42 -24.93 17.20
N SER A 28 5.02 -23.95 16.51
CA SER A 28 6.40 -24.08 16.02
C SER A 28 7.28 -23.05 16.72
N GLY A 29 8.04 -23.50 17.71
CA GLY A 29 8.91 -22.68 18.59
C GLY A 29 10.09 -21.99 17.91
N THR A 30 9.91 -21.39 16.73
CA THR A 30 10.93 -20.59 16.05
C THR A 30 10.31 -19.38 15.37
N TRP A 31 10.42 -18.22 16.00
CA TRP A 31 9.92 -16.90 15.56
C TRP A 31 10.57 -16.34 14.27
N ARG A 32 11.45 -17.11 13.61
CA ARG A 32 12.32 -16.59 12.54
C ARG A 32 11.69 -16.53 11.14
N ASN A 33 10.52 -17.13 10.91
CA ASN A 33 9.94 -17.29 9.56
C ASN A 33 8.49 -16.77 9.42
N LEU A 34 8.11 -15.67 10.09
CA LEU A 34 6.73 -15.16 10.07
C LEU A 34 6.40 -14.28 8.85
N TYR A 35 7.39 -13.75 8.15
CA TYR A 35 7.18 -12.96 6.94
C TYR A 35 8.41 -13.06 6.04
N ARG A 36 8.19 -13.05 4.71
CA ARG A 36 9.25 -13.02 3.70
C ARG A 36 9.19 -11.70 2.97
N ARG A 37 10.31 -10.99 2.94
CA ARG A 37 10.49 -9.79 2.12
C ARG A 37 11.06 -10.22 0.77
N TYR A 38 10.45 -9.73 -0.29
CA TYR A 38 11.01 -9.79 -1.63
C TYR A 38 11.59 -8.41 -1.98
N ASP A 39 12.51 -8.39 -2.93
CA ASP A 39 13.22 -7.15 -3.31
C ASP A 39 12.30 -6.14 -4.01
N ASP A 40 11.26 -6.64 -4.68
CA ASP A 40 10.32 -5.83 -5.43
C ASP A 40 8.89 -6.40 -5.42
N GLN A 41 7.96 -5.60 -5.93
CA GLN A 41 6.54 -5.95 -5.98
C GLN A 41 6.23 -7.05 -7.00
N ALA A 42 6.89 -7.08 -8.16
CA ALA A 42 6.63 -8.09 -9.17
C ALA A 42 7.01 -9.48 -8.64
N THR A 43 8.16 -9.60 -7.98
CA THR A 43 8.61 -10.83 -7.32
C THR A 43 7.65 -11.24 -6.20
N THR A 44 7.15 -10.28 -5.41
CA THR A 44 6.12 -10.53 -4.38
C THR A 44 4.83 -11.12 -5.00
N VAL A 45 4.34 -10.51 -6.08
CA VAL A 45 3.13 -10.96 -6.78
C VAL A 45 3.32 -12.33 -7.41
N GLN A 46 4.48 -12.58 -8.03
CA GLN A 46 4.79 -13.89 -8.62
C GLN A 46 4.83 -14.99 -7.57
N ALA A 47 5.43 -14.74 -6.41
CA ALA A 47 5.46 -15.70 -5.31
C ALA A 47 4.05 -16.10 -4.85
N PHE A 48 3.13 -15.12 -4.75
CA PHE A 48 1.74 -15.40 -4.41
C PHE A 48 1.02 -16.19 -5.52
N LEU A 49 1.15 -15.75 -6.78
CA LEU A 49 0.47 -16.40 -7.89
C LEU A 49 0.99 -17.83 -8.13
N SER A 50 2.26 -18.11 -7.86
CA SER A 50 2.85 -19.45 -7.96
C SER A 50 2.64 -20.32 -6.72
N GLY A 51 1.98 -19.80 -5.67
CA GLY A 51 1.68 -20.57 -4.45
C GLY A 51 2.85 -20.73 -3.48
N HIS A 52 3.93 -19.96 -3.63
CA HIS A 52 5.04 -19.96 -2.67
C HIS A 52 4.68 -19.27 -1.34
N VAL A 53 3.65 -18.42 -1.35
CA VAL A 53 3.09 -17.75 -0.16
C VAL A 53 1.57 -17.66 -0.25
N ASP A 54 0.90 -17.80 0.88
CA ASP A 54 -0.57 -17.75 0.96
C ASP A 54 -1.15 -16.33 1.00
N LEU A 55 -0.34 -15.35 1.43
CA LEU A 55 -0.75 -13.97 1.70
C LEU A 55 0.34 -13.00 1.27
N ILE A 56 -0.07 -11.87 0.69
CA ILE A 56 0.80 -10.73 0.41
C ILE A 56 0.14 -9.43 0.85
N VAL A 57 0.97 -8.43 1.13
CA VAL A 57 0.54 -7.05 1.38
C VAL A 57 0.89 -6.23 0.14
N THR A 58 -0.12 -5.60 -0.47
CA THR A 58 0.06 -4.77 -1.67
C THR A 58 -0.96 -3.64 -1.72
N GLY A 59 -0.71 -2.64 -2.57
CA GLY A 59 -1.62 -1.50 -2.76
C GLY A 59 -2.89 -1.88 -3.52
N SER A 60 -3.99 -1.17 -3.25
CA SER A 60 -5.32 -1.44 -3.85
C SER A 60 -5.30 -1.53 -5.38
N PRO A 61 -4.60 -0.66 -6.16
CA PRO A 61 -4.60 -0.77 -7.62
C PRO A 61 -3.96 -2.06 -8.14
N ILE A 62 -2.91 -2.53 -7.47
CA ILE A 62 -2.21 -3.78 -7.83
C ILE A 62 -3.09 -4.97 -7.48
N ALA A 63 -3.71 -4.98 -6.29
CA ALA A 63 -4.66 -6.03 -5.93
C ALA A 63 -5.83 -6.11 -6.92
N ALA A 64 -6.41 -4.97 -7.32
CA ALA A 64 -7.47 -4.91 -8.31
C ALA A 64 -7.03 -5.46 -9.68
N THR A 65 -5.82 -5.07 -10.12
CA THR A 65 -5.23 -5.58 -11.38
C THR A 65 -4.98 -7.09 -11.32
N MET A 66 -4.45 -7.60 -10.20
CA MET A 66 -4.21 -9.03 -10.00
C MET A 66 -5.50 -9.85 -10.08
N ILE A 67 -6.56 -9.41 -9.38
CA ILE A 67 -7.87 -10.08 -9.40
C ILE A 67 -8.42 -10.08 -10.83
N LYS A 68 -8.36 -8.94 -11.53
CA LYS A 68 -8.85 -8.80 -12.91
C LYS A 68 -8.09 -9.70 -13.90
N GLN A 69 -6.77 -9.84 -13.73
CA GLN A 69 -5.92 -10.65 -14.61
C GLN A 69 -5.98 -12.15 -14.31
N ASN A 70 -6.44 -12.55 -13.11
CA ASN A 70 -6.46 -13.95 -12.66
C ASN A 70 -7.86 -14.36 -12.18
N PRO A 71 -8.92 -14.23 -13.00
CA PRO A 71 -10.31 -14.42 -12.56
C PRO A 71 -10.62 -15.83 -12.03
N HIS A 72 -9.84 -16.83 -12.45
CA HIS A 72 -9.97 -18.21 -11.97
C HIS A 72 -9.32 -18.45 -10.60
N LYS A 73 -8.41 -17.57 -10.18
CA LYS A 73 -7.83 -17.62 -8.84
C LYS A 73 -8.76 -16.85 -7.92
N LYS A 74 -9.27 -17.50 -6.87
CA LYS A 74 -10.16 -16.91 -5.84
C LYS A 74 -9.38 -15.93 -4.94
N ILE A 75 -8.77 -14.91 -5.54
CA ILE A 75 -8.01 -13.88 -4.86
C ILE A 75 -9.00 -12.95 -4.18
N GLU A 76 -8.85 -12.79 -2.87
CA GLU A 76 -9.74 -11.98 -2.05
C GLU A 76 -8.93 -11.09 -1.11
N ARG A 77 -9.41 -9.86 -0.89
CA ARG A 77 -8.84 -8.96 0.11
C ARG A 77 -9.35 -9.38 1.49
N LYS A 78 -8.43 -9.63 2.42
CA LYS A 78 -8.77 -10.01 3.80
C LYS A 78 -9.02 -8.82 4.73
N PHE A 79 -8.15 -7.82 4.72
CA PHE A 79 -8.29 -6.62 5.53
C PHE A 79 -7.43 -5.48 4.97
N ILE A 80 -7.70 -4.24 5.41
CA ILE A 80 -6.89 -3.06 5.14
C ILE A 80 -5.97 -2.85 6.34
N ILE A 81 -4.66 -2.81 6.09
CA ILE A 81 -3.64 -2.63 7.14
C ILE A 81 -3.47 -1.15 7.50
N GLN A 82 -3.36 -0.31 6.48
CA GLN A 82 -3.11 1.11 6.65
C GLN A 82 -3.60 1.88 5.42
N HIS A 83 -4.12 3.08 5.65
CA HIS A 83 -4.31 4.07 4.58
C HIS A 83 -3.03 4.89 4.45
N SER A 84 -2.35 4.73 3.31
CA SER A 84 -1.07 5.40 3.02
C SER A 84 -1.25 6.34 1.83
N PRO A 85 -1.68 7.60 2.05
CA PRO A 85 -1.79 8.57 0.97
C PRO A 85 -0.41 8.90 0.37
N CYS A 86 -0.37 9.06 -0.96
CA CYS A 86 0.84 9.42 -1.69
C CYS A 86 1.16 10.91 -1.52
N HIS A 87 2.44 11.23 -1.33
CA HIS A 87 2.94 12.60 -1.20
C HIS A 87 4.08 12.85 -2.18
N ILE A 88 4.28 14.12 -2.55
CA ILE A 88 5.41 14.53 -3.38
C ILE A 88 6.54 14.95 -2.43
N GLY A 89 7.67 14.24 -2.48
CA GLY A 89 8.86 14.57 -1.70
C GLY A 89 9.64 15.73 -2.33
N ILE A 90 10.05 16.69 -1.51
CA ILE A 90 10.93 17.81 -1.89
C ILE A 90 12.13 17.89 -0.94
N ARG A 91 13.18 18.62 -1.33
CA ARG A 91 14.35 18.85 -0.45
C ARG A 91 13.93 19.71 0.74
N LYS A 92 14.39 19.33 1.94
CA LYS A 92 14.15 20.08 3.17
C LYS A 92 14.72 21.50 3.04
N GLY A 93 13.91 22.51 3.39
CA GLY A 93 14.28 23.92 3.29
C GLY A 93 13.84 24.61 1.98
N GLU A 94 13.40 23.86 0.96
CA GLU A 94 12.92 24.43 -0.31
C GLU A 94 11.45 24.89 -0.20
N VAL A 95 11.22 25.95 0.57
CA VAL A 95 9.86 26.44 0.87
C VAL A 95 9.16 26.96 -0.40
N ASP A 96 9.87 27.64 -1.30
CA ASP A 96 9.27 28.16 -2.53
C ASP A 96 8.80 27.04 -3.47
N LEU A 97 9.59 25.97 -3.58
CA LEU A 97 9.20 24.79 -4.36
C LEU A 97 8.00 24.08 -3.72
N LEU A 98 7.96 23.99 -2.39
CA LEU A 98 6.79 23.44 -1.68
C LEU A 98 5.52 24.19 -2.06
N TYR A 99 5.53 25.52 -1.95
CA TYR A 99 4.38 26.34 -2.26
C TYR A 99 3.98 26.25 -3.73
N TRP A 100 4.95 26.28 -4.64
CA TRP A 100 4.68 26.15 -6.05
C TRP A 100 4.02 24.80 -6.38
N VAL A 101 4.53 23.68 -5.82
CA VAL A 101 3.95 22.34 -6.02
C VAL A 101 2.54 22.27 -5.45
N ASN A 102 2.31 22.78 -4.24
CA ASN A 102 0.98 22.78 -3.61
C ASN A 102 -0.04 23.58 -4.44
N VAL A 103 0.33 24.79 -4.91
CA VAL A 103 -0.51 25.62 -5.78
C VAL A 103 -0.78 24.92 -7.12
N PHE A 104 0.23 24.29 -7.71
CA PHE A 104 0.07 23.53 -8.95
C PHE A 104 -0.94 22.38 -8.79
N ILE A 105 -0.78 21.55 -7.76
CA ILE A 105 -1.68 20.43 -7.47
C ILE A 105 -3.10 20.93 -7.19
N TYR A 106 -3.25 22.01 -6.42
CA TYR A 106 -4.56 22.60 -6.14
C TYR A 106 -5.27 23.10 -7.40
N ARG A 107 -4.55 23.81 -8.29
CA ARG A 107 -5.10 24.24 -9.59
C ARG A 107 -5.56 23.05 -10.43
N LYS A 108 -4.81 21.95 -10.42
CA LYS A 108 -5.16 20.71 -11.15
C LYS A 108 -6.30 19.92 -10.51
N LYS A 109 -6.49 20.04 -9.19
CA LYS A 109 -7.70 19.56 -8.49
C LYS A 109 -8.91 20.36 -8.95
N LEU A 110 -8.84 21.69 -8.91
CA LEU A 110 -9.94 22.58 -9.29
C LEU A 110 -10.36 22.44 -10.76
N SER A 111 -9.41 22.23 -11.67
CA SER A 111 -9.74 22.02 -13.10
C SER A 111 -10.35 20.64 -13.40
N GLY A 112 -10.37 19.73 -12.42
CA GLY A 112 -10.79 18.34 -12.62
C GLY A 112 -9.78 17.47 -13.39
N ASP A 113 -8.61 18.01 -13.74
CA ASP A 113 -7.59 17.25 -14.47
C ASP A 113 -7.06 16.08 -13.63
N LEU A 114 -6.87 16.27 -12.33
CA LEU A 114 -6.45 15.19 -11.43
C LEU A 114 -7.52 14.09 -11.31
N ASP A 115 -8.80 14.45 -11.31
CA ASP A 115 -9.89 13.47 -11.28
C ASP A 115 -9.93 12.63 -12.58
N LYS A 116 -9.74 13.25 -13.74
CA LYS A 116 -9.61 12.54 -15.02
C LYS A 116 -8.45 11.53 -14.99
N LEU A 117 -7.30 11.93 -14.43
CA LEU A 117 -6.15 11.04 -14.28
C LEU A 117 -6.45 9.89 -13.31
N SER A 118 -7.11 10.18 -12.19
CA SER A 118 -7.50 9.16 -11.21
C SER A 118 -8.38 8.08 -11.85
N LYS A 119 -9.42 8.50 -12.58
CA LYS A 119 -10.31 7.58 -13.29
C LYS A 119 -9.58 6.78 -14.38
N LYS A 120 -8.69 7.43 -15.12
CA LYS A 120 -7.92 6.77 -16.19
C LYS A 120 -7.01 5.66 -15.66
N TRP A 121 -6.28 5.92 -14.57
CA TRP A 121 -5.22 5.02 -14.10
C TRP A 121 -5.67 4.09 -12.97
N PHE A 122 -6.65 4.49 -12.17
CA PHE A 122 -7.11 3.74 -10.99
C PHE A 122 -8.58 3.32 -11.08
N GLY A 123 -9.36 3.85 -12.03
CA GLY A 123 -10.77 3.52 -12.19
C GLY A 123 -11.70 4.15 -11.15
N GLU A 124 -11.17 5.04 -10.31
CA GLU A 124 -11.88 5.67 -9.20
C GLU A 124 -11.75 7.20 -9.28
N SER A 125 -12.75 7.93 -8.79
CA SER A 125 -12.68 9.39 -8.66
C SER A 125 -11.59 9.81 -7.69
N LEU A 126 -11.02 10.99 -7.88
CA LEU A 126 -10.01 11.53 -6.97
C LEU A 126 -10.63 11.71 -5.57
N PRO A 127 -10.03 11.16 -4.50
CA PRO A 127 -10.50 11.38 -3.14
C PRO A 127 -10.29 12.84 -2.72
N GLU A 128 -10.96 13.25 -1.65
CA GLU A 128 -10.77 14.59 -1.11
C GLU A 128 -9.33 14.78 -0.62
N LEU A 129 -8.58 15.65 -1.30
CA LEU A 129 -7.23 16.01 -0.87
C LEU A 129 -7.31 16.92 0.38
N PRO A 130 -6.39 16.76 1.35
CA PRO A 130 -6.29 17.63 2.52
C PRO A 130 -6.23 19.10 2.13
N ALA A 131 -6.85 19.97 2.94
CA ALA A 131 -6.63 21.40 2.87
C ALA A 131 -5.24 21.74 3.46
N PHE A 132 -4.56 22.72 2.88
CA PHE A 132 -3.24 23.20 3.30
C PHE A 132 -3.28 24.70 3.58
#